data_AF-A0A942PLV7-F1
#
_entry.id   AF-A0A942PLV7-F1
#
_cell.length_a   1.000
_cell.length_b   1.000
_cell.length_c   1.000
_cell.angle_alpha   90.00
_cell.angle_beta   90.00
_cell.angle_gamma   90.00
#
_symmetry.space_group_name_H-M   'P 1'
#
loop_
_entity.id
_entity.type
_entity.pdbx_description
1 polymer ?
#
loop_
_entity_poly.entity_id
_entity_poly.type
_entity_poly.pdbx_seq_one_letter_code
_entity_poly.pdbx_strand_id
1 'polypeptide(L)' 'MATAKTTETTKSVLSFIKSIADKQRQIDCVTITDIMTDASGFEPKMWGPSIIGFGSYHYVYDSGHEGDAPLVGFSPRKS' A
#
# COMPACT_ATOMS: atom_id res chain seq x y z
N MET A 1 -20.17 -8.72 -11.38
CA MET A 1 -18.96 -9.05 -10.60
C MET A 1 -18.22 -7.74 -10.33
N ALA A 2 -18.11 -7.31 -9.08
CA ALA A 2 -17.35 -6.10 -8.75
C ALA A 2 -15.87 -6.48 -8.62
N THR A 3 -15.04 -6.00 -9.54
CA THR A 3 -13.59 -6.19 -9.48
C THR A 3 -13.03 -5.46 -8.25
N ALA A 4 -12.08 -6.09 -7.54
CA ALA A 4 -11.38 -5.45 -6.43
C ALA A 4 -10.74 -4.14 -6.91
N LYS A 5 -11.08 -3.02 -6.28
CA LYS A 5 -10.56 -1.69 -6.64
C LYS A 5 -9.15 -1.44 -6.12
N THR A 6 -8.73 -2.22 -5.14
CA THR A 6 -7.42 -2.13 -4.48
C THR A 6 -6.58 -3.29 -4.97
N THR A 7 -5.85 -3.08 -6.06
CA THR A 7 -4.87 -4.05 -6.57
C THR A 7 -3.48 -3.44 -6.54
N GLU A 8 -2.46 -4.28 -6.55
CA GLU A 8 -1.08 -3.83 -6.80
C GLU A 8 -1.03 -3.06 -8.14
N THR A 9 -0.20 -2.03 -8.19
CA THR A 9 -0.03 -1.17 -9.37
C THR A 9 1.45 -1.00 -9.70
N THR A 10 1.74 -0.55 -10.92
CA THR A 10 3.10 -0.20 -11.35
C THR A 10 3.53 1.21 -10.94
N LYS A 11 2.75 1.90 -10.10
CA LYS A 11 3.06 3.26 -9.65
C LYS A 11 4.22 3.24 -8.65
N SER A 12 5.08 4.25 -8.73
CA SER A 12 6.19 4.42 -7.80
C SER A 12 5.70 4.93 -6.44
N VAL A 13 6.05 4.21 -5.37
CA VAL A 13 5.84 4.63 -3.98
C VAL A 13 6.56 5.94 -3.68
N LEU A 14 7.83 6.07 -4.11
CA LEU A 14 8.61 7.28 -3.86
C LEU A 14 7.98 8.52 -4.53
N SER A 15 7.52 8.39 -5.77
CA SER A 15 6.82 9.48 -6.46
C SER A 15 5.51 9.85 -5.77
N PHE A 16 4.77 8.86 -5.26
CA PHE A 16 3.55 9.11 -4.48
C PHE A 16 3.86 9.86 -3.18
N ILE A 17 4.84 9.42 -2.39
CA ILE A 17 5.26 10.10 -1.16
C ILE A 17 5.70 11.55 -1.46
N LYS A 18 6.47 11.76 -2.54
CA LYS A 18 6.91 13.10 -2.97
C LYS A 18 5.77 14.02 -3.41
N SER A 19 4.62 13.46 -3.80
CA SER A 19 3.43 14.23 -4.19
C SER A 19 2.62 14.75 -2.99
N ILE A 20 2.92 14.28 -1.77
CA ILE A 20 2.26 14.72 -0.55
C ILE A 20 2.65 16.17 -0.25
N ALA A 21 1.66 17.06 -0.21
CA ALA A 21 1.88 18.49 0.00
C ALA A 21 2.39 18.82 1.43
N ASP A 22 1.89 18.08 2.42
CA ASP A 22 2.31 18.23 3.81
C ASP A 22 3.71 17.62 4.02
N LYS A 23 4.67 18.46 4.38
CA LYS A 23 6.07 18.07 4.55
C LYS A 23 6.30 17.14 5.73
N GLN A 24 5.59 17.32 6.84
CA GLN A 24 5.71 16.41 7.97
C GLN A 24 5.20 15.03 7.58
N ARG A 25 4.04 14.98 6.94
CA ARG A 25 3.47 13.72 6.46
C ARG A 25 4.37 13.03 5.44
N GLN A 26 5.03 13.79 4.56
CA GLN A 26 6.03 13.24 3.64
C GLN A 26 7.16 12.53 4.41
N ILE A 27 7.72 13.19 5.44
CA ILE A 27 8.79 12.63 6.29
C ILE A 27 8.31 11.38 7.03
N ASP A 28 7.10 11.45 7.60
CA ASP A 28 6.51 10.32 8.32
C ASP A 28 6.30 9.13 7.39
N CYS A 29 5.85 9.36 6.16
CA CYS A 29 5.66 8.30 5.17
C CYS A 29 6.98 7.61 4.80
N VAL A 30 8.08 8.37 4.63
CA VAL A 30 9.40 7.79 4.38
C VAL A 30 9.80 6.92 5.58
N THR A 31 9.73 7.48 6.78
CA THR A 31 10.09 6.78 8.02
C THR A 31 9.30 5.48 8.21
N ILE A 32 7.98 5.53 8.03
CA ILE A 32 7.12 4.33 8.15
C ILE A 32 7.43 3.32 7.04
N THR A 33 7.74 3.79 5.83
CA THR A 33 8.11 2.89 4.73
C THR A 33 9.37 2.11 5.03
N ASP A 34 10.39 2.77 5.59
CA ASP A 34 11.65 2.12 5.98
C ASP A 34 11.39 1.10 7.10
N ILE A 35 10.67 1.50 8.17
CA ILE A 35 10.31 0.60 9.28
C ILE A 35 9.54 -0.63 8.80
N MET A 36 8.56 -0.45 7.92
CA MET A 36 7.76 -1.57 7.42
C MET A 36 8.54 -2.45 6.45
N THR A 37 9.46 -1.89 5.66
CA THR A 37 10.36 -2.67 4.81
C THR A 37 11.25 -3.58 5.67
N ASP A 38 11.87 -3.03 6.71
CA ASP A 38 12.73 -3.77 7.62
C ASP A 38 11.97 -4.85 8.40
N ALA A 39 10.78 -4.50 8.91
CA ALA A 39 9.98 -5.43 9.72
C ALA A 39 9.33 -6.54 8.90
N SER A 40 8.95 -6.28 7.65
CA SER A 40 8.25 -7.25 6.80
C SER A 40 9.17 -8.01 5.84
N GLY A 41 10.34 -7.47 5.50
CA GLY A 41 11.24 -8.02 4.49
C GLY A 41 10.77 -7.84 3.04
N PHE A 42 9.71 -7.06 2.81
CA PHE A 42 9.15 -6.82 1.48
C PHE A 42 9.37 -5.37 1.03
N GLU A 43 9.65 -5.20 -0.27
CA GLU A 43 9.66 -3.87 -0.87
C GLU A 43 8.26 -3.25 -0.89
N PRO A 44 8.14 -1.92 -0.69
CA PRO A 44 6.87 -1.23 -0.72
C PRO A 44 6.32 -1.15 -2.15
N LYS A 45 5.02 -1.39 -2.30
CA LYS A 45 4.30 -1.25 -3.57
C LYS A 45 3.05 -0.40 -3.43
N MET A 46 2.67 0.28 -4.51
CA MET A 46 1.43 1.05 -4.56
C MET A 46 0.23 0.12 -4.79
N TRP A 47 -0.75 0.20 -3.91
CA TRP A 47 -2.04 -0.47 -4.02
C TRP A 47 -3.15 0.55 -4.26
N GLY A 48 -3.86 0.39 -5.37
CA GLY A 48 -4.85 1.36 -5.81
C GLY A 48 -4.29 2.79 -5.91
N PRO A 49 -5.05 3.83 -5.51
CA PRO A 49 -4.62 5.21 -5.67
C PRO A 49 -3.76 5.76 -4.53
N SER A 50 -3.77 5.14 -3.34
CA SER A 50 -3.25 5.81 -2.13
C SER A 50 -2.73 4.88 -1.02
N ILE A 51 -2.67 3.57 -1.23
CA ILE A 51 -2.15 2.63 -0.23
C ILE A 51 -0.72 2.27 -0.59
N ILE A 52 0.17 2.32 0.40
CA ILE A 52 1.51 1.73 0.32
C ILE A 52 1.41 0.40 1.07
N GLY A 53 1.62 -0.71 0.35
CA GLY A 53 1.49 -2.06 0.86
C GLY A 53 2.80 -2.84 0.77
N PHE A 54 2.94 -3.85 1.63
CA PHE A 54 4.13 -4.69 1.77
C PHE A 54 3.71 -6.16 1.74
N GLY A 55 4.38 -6.93 0.88
CA GLY A 55 3.99 -8.30 0.55
C GLY A 55 2.58 -8.41 -0.02
N SER A 56 2.15 -9.63 -0.32
CA SER A 56 0.77 -9.89 -0.77
C SER A 56 0.33 -11.30 -0.43
N TYR A 57 -0.98 -11.49 -0.34
CA TYR A 57 -1.61 -12.80 -0.23
C TYR A 57 -2.86 -12.85 -1.10
N HIS A 58 -3.17 -14.06 -1.57
CA HIS A 58 -4.42 -14.36 -2.25
C HIS A 58 -5.44 -14.88 -1.24
N TYR A 59 -6.63 -14.31 -1.23
CA TYR A 59 -7.73 -14.72 -0.35
C TYR A 59 -8.85 -15.35 -1.17
N VAL A 60 -9.54 -16.32 -0.56
CA VAL A 60 -10.76 -16.92 -1.10
C VAL A 60 -11.78 -17.00 0.03
N TYR A 61 -12.99 -16.50 -0.20
CA TYR A 61 -14.13 -16.61 0.70
C TYR A 61 -14.98 -17.83 0.36
N ASP A 62 -15.74 -18.34 1.33
CA ASP A 62 -16.71 -19.44 1.15
C ASP A 62 -17.74 -19.17 0.04
N SER A 63 -18.02 -17.90 -0.26
CA SER A 63 -18.89 -17.47 -1.37
C SER A 63 -18.28 -17.66 -2.76
N GLY A 64 -17.01 -18.08 -2.86
CA GLY A 64 -16.23 -18.13 -4.09
C GLY A 64 -15.66 -16.77 -4.52
N HIS A 65 -15.83 -15.71 -3.72
CA HIS A 65 -15.18 -14.44 -3.98
C HIS A 65 -13.71 -14.51 -3.58
N GLU A 66 -12.81 -14.13 -4.49
CA GLU A 66 -11.37 -14.13 -4.27
C GLU A 66 -10.71 -12.83 -4.72
N GLY A 67 -9.44 -12.66 -4.35
CA GLY A 67 -8.62 -11.53 -4.76
C GLY A 67 -7.29 -11.47 -4.03
N ASP A 68 -6.52 -10.42 -4.31
CA ASP A 68 -5.23 -10.18 -3.68
C ASP A 68 -5.29 -8.97 -2.74
N ALA A 69 -4.52 -9.02 -1.66
CA ALA A 69 -4.38 -7.92 -0.72
C ALA A 69 -2.93 -7.81 -0.22
N PRO A 70 -2.48 -6.61 0.20
CA PRO A 70 -1.20 -6.47 0.86
C PRO A 70 -1.24 -7.14 2.25
N LEU A 71 -0.14 -7.75 2.68
CA LEU A 71 -0.06 -8.34 4.03
C LEU A 71 -0.19 -7.28 5.12
N VAL A 72 0.46 -6.14 4.89
CA VAL A 72 0.35 -4.94 5.71
C VAL A 72 0.44 -3.71 4.81
N GLY A 73 -0.20 -2.62 5.19
CA GLY A 73 -0.10 -1.37 4.46
C GLY A 73 -0.70 -0.20 5.20
N PHE A 74 -0.37 1.01 4.74
CA PHE A 74 -0.89 2.25 5.28
C PHE A 74 -1.27 3.23 4.16
N SER A 75 -2.03 4.27 4.50
CA SER A 75 -2.44 5.31 3.57
C SER A 75 -2.34 6.68 4.23
N PRO A 76 -1.58 7.64 3.65
CA PRO A 76 -1.37 8.96 4.24
C PRO A 76 -2.56 9.90 3.99
N ARG A 77 -3.72 9.55 4.57
CA ARG A 77 -4.96 10.30 4.40
C ARG A 77 -4.91 11.63 5.13
N LYS A 78 -5.56 12.64 4.54
CA LYS A 78 -5.84 13.90 5.24
C LYS A 78 -7.01 13.66 6.19
N SER A 79 -6.78 13.93 7.47
CA SER A 79 -7.82 14.15 8.48
C SER A 79 -8.49 15.49 8.25
#